data_AF-R8N9G2-F1
#
_entry.id   AF-R8N9G2-F1
#
_cell.length_a   1.000
_cell.length_b   1.000
_cell.length_c   1.000
_cell.angle_alpha   90.00
_cell.angle_beta   90.00
_cell.angle_gamma   90.00
#
_symmetry.space_group_name_H-M   'P 1'
#
loop_
_entity.id
_entity.type
_entity.pdbx_description
1 polymer ?
#
loop_
_entity_poly.entity_id
_entity_poly.type
_entity_poly.pdbx_seq_one_letter_code
_entity_poly.pdbx_strand_id
1 'polypeptide(L)'
;MELRRKLGKRIRFLRKEQNLSQERLGELSNIHTNHIGAIERGEKNVTIESLIKLTNGLNITLEDLFRRIEHSDYNTSIHSKKNQINTYTI
;
A
#
# COMPACT_ATOMS: atom_id res chain seq x y z
N MET A 1 11.09 -8.51 1.81
CA MET A 1 11.78 -7.21 1.63
C MET A 1 11.03 -6.32 0.64
N GLU A 2 10.84 -6.76 -0.60
CA GLU A 2 10.26 -5.94 -1.69
C GLU A 2 8.89 -5.32 -1.39
N LEU A 3 7.93 -6.06 -0.84
CA LEU A 3 6.59 -5.53 -0.57
C LEU A 3 6.61 -4.27 0.33
N ARG A 4 7.48 -4.23 1.35
CA ARG A 4 7.66 -3.04 2.20
C ARG A 4 8.23 -1.85 1.43
N ARG A 5 9.15 -2.08 0.49
CA ARG A 5 9.69 -1.02 -0.37
C ARG A 5 8.66 -0.53 -1.39
N LYS A 6 7.82 -1.41 -1.96
CA LYS A 6 6.68 -1.02 -2.81
C LYS A 6 5.70 -0.14 -2.02
N LEU A 7 5.31 -0.57 -0.82
CA LEU A 7 4.40 0.16 0.07
C LEU A 7 4.98 1.51 0.52
N GLY A 8 6.24 1.55 0.98
CA GLY A 8 6.93 2.78 1.35
C GLY A 8 7.04 3.79 0.19
N LYS A 9 7.38 3.32 -1.01
CA LYS A 9 7.36 4.14 -2.24
C LYS A 9 5.96 4.69 -2.54
N ARG A 10 4.91 3.88 -2.37
CA ARG A 10 3.51 4.28 -2.61
C ARG A 10 3.04 5.35 -1.63
N ILE A 11 3.36 5.21 -0.34
CA ILE A 11 3.10 6.22 0.70
C ILE A 11 3.84 7.52 0.36
N ARG A 12 5.13 7.43 0.02
CA ARG A 12 5.95 8.59 -0.37
C ARG A 12 5.43 9.31 -1.61
N PHE A 13 4.92 8.56 -2.58
CA PHE A 13 4.27 9.12 -3.77
C PHE A 13 3.02 9.90 -3.37
N LEU A 14 2.06 9.27 -2.69
CA LEU A 14 0.79 9.90 -2.28
C LEU A 14 1.00 11.15 -1.42
N ARG A 15 1.97 11.12 -0.49
CA ARG A 15 2.36 12.30 0.30
C ARG A 15 2.88 13.45 -0.58
N LYS A 16 3.68 13.15 -1.60
CA LYS A 16 4.24 14.14 -2.51
C LYS A 16 3.20 14.75 -3.46
N GLU A 17 2.25 13.97 -3.95
CA GLU A 17 1.12 14.48 -4.75
C GLU A 17 0.32 15.56 -3.98
N GLN A 18 0.27 15.45 -2.66
CA GLN A 18 -0.37 16.42 -1.75
C GLN A 18 0.58 17.53 -1.25
N ASN A 19 1.81 17.62 -1.77
CA ASN A 19 2.86 18.57 -1.38
C ASN A 19 3.23 18.55 0.13
N LEU A 20 2.96 17.45 0.85
CA LEU A 20 3.22 17.36 2.28
C LEU A 20 4.68 17.01 2.57
N SER A 21 5.29 17.63 3.59
CA SER A 21 6.57 17.17 4.17
C SER A 21 6.36 15.87 4.99
N GLN A 22 7.44 15.13 5.29
CA GLN A 22 7.34 13.94 6.16
C GLN A 22 6.86 14.33 7.57
N GLU A 23 7.28 15.50 8.05
CA GLU A 23 6.85 16.09 9.31
C GLU A 23 5.36 16.41 9.29
N ARG A 24 4.87 17.09 8.24
CA ARG A 24 3.45 17.42 8.10
C ARG A 24 2.56 16.18 8.00
N LEU A 25 3.00 15.13 7.29
CA LEU A 25 2.28 13.85 7.33
C LEU A 25 2.34 13.22 8.73
N GLY A 26 3.45 13.35 9.44
CA GLY A 26 3.59 12.86 10.81
C GLY A 26 2.59 13.51 11.78
N GLU A 27 2.44 14.83 11.70
CA GLU A 27 1.39 15.57 12.42
C GLU A 27 -0.01 15.06 12.08
N LEU A 28 -0.35 15.01 10.78
CA LEU A 28 -1.68 14.63 10.29
C LEU A 28 -2.06 13.18 10.60
N SER A 29 -1.07 12.28 10.71
CA SER A 29 -1.28 10.85 11.03
C SER A 29 -1.06 10.50 12.50
N ASN A 30 -0.61 11.45 13.33
CA ASN A 30 -0.12 11.20 14.69
C ASN A 30 0.95 10.09 14.73
N ILE A 31 1.97 10.22 13.87
CA ILE A 31 3.13 9.33 13.76
C ILE A 31 4.40 10.18 13.73
N HIS A 32 5.38 9.84 14.58
CA HIS A 32 6.66 10.56 14.61
C HIS A 32 7.38 10.57 13.24
N THR A 33 7.92 11.73 12.83
CA THR A 33 8.56 11.96 11.51
C THR A 33 9.61 10.90 11.14
N ASN A 34 10.44 10.46 12.10
CA ASN A 34 11.43 9.41 11.86
C ASN A 34 10.79 8.05 11.48
N HIS A 35 9.61 7.75 12.01
CA HIS A 35 8.86 6.54 11.68
C HIS A 35 8.23 6.63 10.28
N ILE A 36 7.68 7.81 9.89
CA ILE A 36 7.27 8.09 8.50
C ILE A 36 8.44 7.82 7.54
N GLY A 37 9.61 8.39 7.82
CA GLY A 37 10.81 8.19 7.00
C GLY A 37 11.25 6.73 6.90
N ALA A 38 11.23 5.97 8.00
CA ALA A 38 11.58 4.56 8.00
C ALA A 38 10.55 3.67 7.25
N ILE A 39 9.26 4.01 7.32
CA ILE A 39 8.20 3.37 6.54
C ILE A 39 8.40 3.64 5.04
N GLU A 40 8.64 4.89 4.65
CA GLU A 40 8.86 5.26 3.23
C GLU A 40 10.08 4.58 2.60
N ARG A 41 11.13 4.31 3.40
CA ARG A 41 12.32 3.56 2.95
C ARG A 41 12.13 2.03 2.99
N GLY A 42 11.09 1.54 3.68
CA GLY A 42 10.78 0.11 3.84
C GLY A 42 11.59 -0.61 4.93
N GLU A 43 12.21 0.16 5.82
CA GLU A 43 13.15 -0.30 6.88
C GLU A 43 12.43 -0.93 8.07
N LYS A 44 11.17 -0.57 8.32
CA LYS A 44 10.35 -1.10 9.41
C LYS A 44 9.14 -1.87 8.86
N ASN A 45 8.71 -2.88 9.61
CA ASN A 45 7.37 -3.43 9.44
C ASN A 45 6.36 -2.38 9.91
N VAL A 46 5.36 -2.08 9.09
CA VAL A 46 4.27 -1.16 9.42
C VAL A 46 3.08 -1.97 9.94
N THR A 47 2.47 -1.53 11.04
CA THR A 47 1.27 -2.17 11.61
C THR A 47 0.02 -1.72 10.86
N ILE A 48 -1.06 -2.51 10.92
CA ILE A 48 -2.36 -2.11 10.33
C ILE A 48 -2.85 -0.79 10.93
N GLU A 49 -2.68 -0.60 12.24
CA GLU A 49 -3.00 0.67 12.92
C GLU A 49 -2.19 1.85 12.36
N SER A 50 -0.89 1.66 12.09
CA SER A 50 -0.04 2.68 11.44
C SER A 50 -0.49 2.96 10.01
N LEU A 51 -1.01 1.96 9.28
CA LEU A 51 -1.60 2.17 7.96
C LEU A 51 -2.89 2.98 8.03
N ILE A 52 -3.79 2.69 8.97
CA ILE A 52 -5.02 3.48 9.19
C ILE A 52 -4.67 4.94 9.51
N LYS A 53 -3.71 5.16 10.42
CA LYS A 53 -3.18 6.49 10.76
C LYS A 53 -2.63 7.22 9.53
N LEU A 54 -1.83 6.54 8.70
CA LEU A 54 -1.31 7.09 7.44
C LEU A 54 -2.40 7.42 6.43
N THR A 55 -3.39 6.54 6.22
CA THR A 55 -4.48 6.78 5.26
C THR A 55 -5.38 7.93 5.71
N ASN A 56 -5.62 8.07 7.02
CA ASN A 56 -6.34 9.21 7.59
C ASN A 56 -5.55 10.51 7.37
N GLY A 57 -4.25 10.51 7.67
CA GLY A 57 -3.38 11.69 7.46
C GLY A 57 -3.16 12.07 5.99
N LEU A 58 -3.37 11.14 5.06
CA LEU A 58 -3.40 11.35 3.61
C LEU A 58 -4.82 11.58 3.05
N ASN A 59 -5.87 11.52 3.87
CA ASN A 59 -7.27 11.59 3.44
C ASN A 59 -7.63 10.65 2.27
N ILE A 60 -7.28 9.36 2.40
CA ILE A 60 -7.54 8.29 1.42
C ILE A 60 -8.06 7.03 2.11
N THR A 61 -8.53 6.05 1.33
CA THR A 61 -8.84 4.71 1.87
C THR A 61 -7.61 3.79 1.87
N LEU A 62 -7.68 2.67 2.60
CA LEU A 62 -6.72 1.57 2.44
C LEU A 62 -6.76 0.98 1.03
N GLU A 63 -7.91 0.96 0.36
CA GLU A 63 -8.02 0.48 -1.01
C GLU A 63 -7.19 1.36 -1.97
N ASP A 64 -7.31 2.69 -1.87
CA ASP A 64 -6.52 3.63 -2.69
C ASP A 64 -5.01 3.49 -2.44
N LEU A 65 -4.62 3.21 -1.18
CA LEU A 65 -3.23 2.92 -0.83
C LEU A 65 -2.73 1.68 -1.59
N PHE A 66 -3.48 0.57 -1.55
CA PHE A 66 -3.08 -0.71 -2.14
C PHE A 66 -3.36 -0.87 -3.65
N ARG A 67 -4.23 -0.07 -4.27
CA ARG A 67 -4.69 -0.20 -5.68
C ARG A 67 -3.56 -0.30 -6.73
N ARG A 68 -2.35 0.17 -6.43
CA ARG A 68 -1.16 0.10 -7.32
C ARG A 68 0.03 -0.66 -6.71
N ILE A 69 -0.23 -1.55 -5.75
CA ILE A 69 0.78 -2.43 -5.14
C ILE A 69 0.54 -3.85 -5.64
N GLU A 70 1.14 -4.18 -6.78
CA GLU A 70 1.06 -5.54 -7.34
C GLU A 70 1.83 -6.56 -6.50
N HIS A 71 1.15 -7.66 -6.17
CA HIS A 71 1.76 -8.88 -5.64
C HIS A 71 2.11 -9.79 -6.82
N SER A 72 3.38 -10.09 -7.03
CA SER A 72 3.89 -10.84 -8.20
C SER A 72 3.57 -12.34 -8.17
N ASP A 73 3.03 -12.84 -7.05
CA ASP A 73 3.20 -14.25 -6.66
C ASP A 73 1.90 -15.07 -6.70
N TYR A 74 0.91 -14.68 -7.51
CA TYR A 74 -0.40 -15.38 -7.59
C TYR A 74 -0.87 -15.77 -9.01
N ASN A 75 0.04 -15.88 -9.99
CA ASN A 75 -0.28 -16.30 -11.36
C ASN A 75 0.65 -17.40 -11.88
N THR A 76 0.32 -18.66 -11.57
CA THR A 76 0.71 -19.82 -12.41
C THR A 76 -0.38 -20.90 -12.47
N SER A 77 -1.25 -21.04 -11.44
CA SER A 77 -2.18 -22.18 -11.32
C SER A 77 -3.68 -21.88 -11.38
N ILE A 78 -4.14 -20.63 -11.18
CA ILE A 78 -5.58 -20.32 -11.05
C ILE A 78 -6.20 -19.78 -12.35
N HIS A 79 -5.45 -19.10 -13.22
CA HIS A 79 -5.99 -18.48 -14.43
C HIS A 79 -6.35 -19.48 -15.55
N SER A 80 -5.78 -20.69 -15.53
CA SER A 80 -6.04 -21.73 -16.54
C SER A 80 -7.33 -22.54 -16.31
N LYS A 81 -7.95 -22.49 -15.11
CA LYS A 81 -9.19 -23.23 -14.85
C LYS A 81 -10.48 -22.44 -15.06
N LYS A 82 -10.44 -21.10 -15.06
CA LYS A 82 -11.67 -20.29 -15.22
C LYS A 82 -12.17 -20.17 -16.67
N ASN A 83 -11.35 -20.51 -17.66
CA ASN A 83 -11.74 -20.52 -19.09
C ASN A 83 -12.15 -21.91 -19.62
N GLN A 84 -12.49 -22.88 -18.76
CA GLN A 84 -12.95 -24.22 -19.16
C GLN A 84 -14.27 -24.67 -18.51
N ILE A 85 -14.98 -23.79 -17.81
CA ILE A 85 -16.31 -24.06 -17.25
C ILE A 85 -17.32 -23.03 -17.75
N ASN A 86 -17.62 -23.12 -19.06
CA ASN A 86 -18.87 -22.65 -19.68
C ASN A 86 -19.01 -23.24 -21.10
N THR A 87 -19.19 -24.56 -21.19
CA THR A 87 -19.63 -25.27 -22.41
C THR A 87 -20.41 -26.53 -22.02
N TYR A 88 -21.74 -26.48 -22.20
CA TYR A 88 -22.70 -27.59 -21.97
C TYR A 88 -22.70 -28.10 -20.50
N THR A 89 -23.63 -28.87 -19.94
CA THR A 89 -24.75 -29.64 -20.49
C THR A 89 -26.00 -29.30 -19.66
N ILE A 90 -27.19 -29.17 -20.24
CA ILE A 90 -27.56 -29.34 -21.65
C ILE A 90 -27.20 -28.06 -22.43
#